data_AF-A0AAU7MS97-F1
#
_entry.id   AF-A0AAU7MS97-F1
#
_cell.length_a   1.000
_cell.length_b   1.000
_cell.length_c   1.000
_cell.angle_alpha   90.00
_cell.angle_beta   90.00
_cell.angle_gamma   90.00
#
_symmetry.space_group_name_H-M   'P 1'
#
loop_
_entity.id
_entity.type
_entity.pdbx_description
1 polymer ?
#
loop_
_entity_poly.entity_id
_entity_poly.type
_entity_poly.pdbx_seq_one_letter_code
_entity_poly.pdbx_strand_id
1 'polypeptide(L)'
;MSLKDELIRKAEAQLEEWEKQADSLKAKAKAKEAEAENEKASAEIQQSASDTLRSVEEKISDGRKKLDELKQSGEDNLDSLRKQLSDLIGPDEKR
;
A
#
# COMPACT_ATOMS: atom_id res chain seq x y z
N MET A 1 10.61 -22.71 5.60
CA MET A 1 10.35 -21.32 5.19
C MET A 1 11.40 -20.48 5.87
N SER A 2 12.19 -19.70 5.12
CA SER A 2 13.14 -18.77 5.72
C SER A 2 12.38 -17.56 6.27
N LEU A 3 12.98 -16.86 7.24
CA LEU A 3 12.44 -15.59 7.74
C LEU A 3 12.22 -14.58 6.60
N LYS A 4 13.08 -14.66 5.58
CA LYS A 4 12.97 -13.89 4.34
C LYS A 4 11.70 -14.20 3.56
N ASP A 5 11.37 -15.48 3.36
CA ASP A 5 10.14 -15.87 2.66
C ASP A 5 8.90 -15.34 3.39
N GLU A 6 8.92 -15.35 4.73
CA GLU A 6 7.81 -14.83 5.52
C GLU A 6 7.65 -13.32 5.37
N LEU A 7 8.76 -12.56 5.42
CA LEU A 7 8.76 -11.12 5.21
C LEU A 7 8.31 -10.75 3.79
N ILE A 8 8.77 -11.50 2.78
CA ILE A 8 8.31 -11.35 1.39
C ILE A 8 6.79 -11.53 1.33
N ARG A 9 6.26 -12.63 1.88
CA ARG A 9 4.82 -12.89 1.89
C ARG A 9 4.01 -11.81 2.61
N LYS A 10 4.47 -11.38 3.79
CA LYS A 10 3.79 -10.32 4.56
C LYS A 10 3.73 -9.02 3.76
N ALA A 11 4.86 -8.63 3.16
CA ALA A 11 4.94 -7.42 2.34
C ALA A 11 4.09 -7.53 1.07
N GLU A 12 4.09 -8.69 0.39
CA GLU A 12 3.21 -8.94 -0.76
C GLU A 12 1.73 -8.86 -0.39
N ALA A 13 1.33 -9.44 0.75
CA ALA A 13 -0.05 -9.37 1.24
C ALA A 13 -0.47 -7.92 1.55
N GLN A 14 0.41 -7.13 2.17
CA GLN A 14 0.13 -5.73 2.48
C GLN A 14 0.03 -4.87 1.22
N LEU A 15 0.91 -5.11 0.24
CA LEU A 15 0.84 -4.45 -1.06
C LEU A 15 -0.47 -4.78 -1.78
N GLU A 16 -0.89 -6.05 -1.75
CA GLU A 16 -2.17 -6.46 -2.32
C GLU A 16 -3.36 -5.78 -1.62
N GLU A 17 -3.31 -5.63 -0.29
CA GLU A 17 -4.34 -4.93 0.47
C GLU A 17 -4.41 -3.44 0.09
N TRP A 18 -3.26 -2.78 -0.07
CA TRP A 18 -3.21 -1.41 -0.55
C TRP A 18 -3.71 -1.26 -1.98
N GLU A 19 -3.38 -2.20 -2.88
CA GLU A 19 -3.91 -2.22 -4.25
C GLU A 19 -5.44 -2.34 -4.24
N LYS A 20 -6.01 -3.22 -3.41
CA LYS A 20 -7.46 -3.33 -3.21
C LYS A 20 -8.07 -2.06 -2.63
N GLN A 21 -7.40 -1.41 -1.68
CA GLN A 21 -7.86 -0.14 -1.12
C GLN A 21 -7.88 0.97 -2.18
N ALA A 22 -6.82 1.09 -2.99
CA ALA A 22 -6.76 2.05 -4.08
C ALA A 22 -7.90 1.81 -5.10
N ASP A 23 -8.12 0.57 -5.50
CA ASP A 23 -9.20 0.23 -6.44
C ASP A 23 -10.59 0.51 -5.84
N SER A 24 -10.79 0.16 -4.58
CA SER A 24 -12.04 0.45 -3.86
C SER A 24 -12.29 1.96 -3.72
N LEU A 25 -11.25 2.75 -3.42
CA LEU A 25 -11.34 4.20 -3.35
C LEU A 25 -11.71 4.79 -4.71
N LYS A 26 -11.10 4.31 -5.79
CA LYS A 26 -11.41 4.73 -7.15
C LYS A 26 -12.86 4.43 -7.52
N ALA A 27 -13.32 3.21 -7.21
CA ALA A 27 -14.69 2.79 -7.47
C ALA A 27 -15.70 3.62 -6.66
N LYS A 28 -15.44 3.83 -5.37
CA LYS A 28 -16.28 4.68 -4.49
C LYS A 28 -16.32 6.13 -4.96
N ALA A 29 -15.18 6.68 -5.38
CA ALA A 29 -15.10 8.03 -5.90
C ALA A 29 -15.94 8.18 -7.17
N LYS A 30 -15.80 7.25 -8.11
CA LYS A 30 -16.56 7.24 -9.36
C LYS A 30 -18.07 7.06 -9.14
N ALA A 31 -18.46 6.22 -8.18
CA ALA A 31 -19.87 6.06 -7.80
C ALA A 31 -20.43 7.36 -7.19
N LYS A 32 -19.73 7.95 -6.21
CA LYS A 32 -20.14 9.21 -5.59
C LYS A 32 -20.16 10.39 -6.57
N GLU A 33 -19.22 10.43 -7.51
CA GLU A 33 -19.18 11.45 -8.57
C GLU A 33 -20.39 11.33 -9.49
N ALA A 34 -20.80 10.11 -9.84
CA ALA A 34 -21.99 9.87 -10.66
C ALA A 34 -23.30 10.20 -9.92
N GLU A 35 -23.33 10.04 -8.60
CA GLU A 35 -24.46 10.43 -7.74
C GLU A 35 -24.47 11.94 -7.42
N ALA A 36 -23.35 12.64 -7.59
CA ALA A 36 -23.25 14.05 -7.29
C ALA A 36 -23.91 14.89 -8.40
N GLU A 37 -25.03 15.53 -8.08
CA GLU A 37 -25.76 16.42 -9.00
C GLU A 37 -25.08 17.79 -9.22
N ASN A 38 -24.05 18.11 -8.44
CA ASN A 38 -23.37 19.42 -8.46
C ASN A 38 -21.89 19.28 -8.80
N GLU A 39 -21.42 20.04 -9.80
CA GLU A 39 -20.00 20.09 -10.22
C GLU A 39 -19.04 20.32 -9.06
N LYS A 40 -19.43 21.12 -8.06
CA LYS A 40 -18.59 21.39 -6.88
C LYS A 40 -18.45 20.16 -5.99
N ALA A 41 -19.53 19.40 -5.80
CA ALA A 41 -19.51 18.16 -5.03
C ALA A 41 -18.67 17.10 -5.74
N SER A 42 -18.82 16.97 -7.06
CA SER A 42 -17.99 16.07 -7.89
C SER A 42 -16.50 16.42 -7.79
N ALA A 43 -16.15 17.70 -7.87
CA ALA A 43 -14.76 18.15 -7.74
C ALA A 43 -14.16 17.86 -6.36
N GLU A 44 -14.91 18.08 -5.27
CA GLU A 44 -14.45 17.76 -3.91
C GLU A 44 -14.28 16.25 -3.69
N ILE A 45 -15.18 15.43 -4.25
CA ILE A 45 -15.10 13.96 -4.23
C ILE A 45 -13.87 13.49 -4.99
N GLN A 46 -13.65 13.99 -6.21
CA GLN A 46 -12.48 13.65 -7.01
C GLN A 46 -11.20 14.04 -6.30
N GLN A 47 -11.09 15.28 -5.81
CA GLN A 47 -9.88 15.77 -5.17
C GLN A 47 -9.53 14.95 -3.92
N SER A 48 -10.52 14.68 -3.05
CA SER A 48 -10.31 13.87 -1.85
C SER A 48 -9.91 12.43 -2.20
N ALA A 49 -10.58 11.84 -3.18
CA ALA A 49 -10.25 10.50 -3.65
C ALA A 49 -8.86 10.44 -4.27
N SER A 50 -8.50 11.39 -5.12
CA SER A 50 -7.18 11.47 -5.75
C SER A 50 -6.07 11.65 -4.73
N ASP A 51 -6.26 12.47 -3.71
CA ASP A 51 -5.27 12.67 -2.63
C ASP A 51 -5.03 11.37 -1.83
N THR A 52 -6.13 10.71 -1.45
CA THR A 52 -6.08 9.42 -0.74
C THR A 52 -5.45 8.34 -1.60
N LEU A 53 -5.85 8.27 -2.88
CA LEU A 53 -5.41 7.25 -3.82
C LEU A 53 -3.93 7.43 -4.16
N ARG A 54 -3.48 8.68 -4.37
CA ARG A 54 -2.06 9.02 -4.54
C ARG A 54 -1.24 8.59 -3.33
N SER A 55 -1.71 8.88 -2.12
CA SER A 55 -1.03 8.46 -0.89
C SER A 55 -0.88 6.93 -0.80
N VAL A 56 -1.90 6.17 -1.22
CA VAL A 56 -1.86 4.71 -1.24
C VAL A 56 -0.95 4.19 -2.37
N GLU A 57 -0.99 4.78 -3.56
CA GLU A 57 -0.10 4.45 -4.69
C GLU A 57 1.37 4.70 -4.36
N GLU A 58 1.68 5.80 -3.66
CA GLU A 58 3.05 6.09 -3.21
C GLU A 58 3.54 5.02 -2.23
N LYS A 59 2.69 4.60 -1.27
CA LYS A 59 2.99 3.50 -0.36
C LYS A 59 3.22 2.18 -1.10
N ILE A 60 2.38 1.86 -2.09
CA ILE A 60 2.55 0.65 -2.93
C ILE A 60 3.88 0.70 -3.68
N SER A 61 4.22 1.84 -4.27
CA SER A 61 5.46 2.01 -5.03
C SER A 61 6.69 1.86 -4.13
N ASP A 62 6.69 2.50 -2.96
CA ASP A 62 7.76 2.40 -1.97
C ASP A 62 7.90 0.96 -1.45
N GLY A 63 6.77 0.32 -1.16
CA GLY A 63 6.73 -1.06 -0.69
C GLY A 63 7.20 -2.07 -1.73
N ARG A 64 6.88 -1.87 -3.01
CA ARG A 64 7.39 -2.70 -4.10
C ARG A 64 8.90 -2.58 -4.24
N LYS A 65 9.45 -1.36 -4.15
CA LYS A 65 10.92 -1.17 -4.16
C LYS A 65 11.58 -1.89 -2.99
N LYS A 66 11.07 -1.71 -1.77
CA LYS A 66 11.58 -2.38 -0.57
C LYS A 66 11.47 -3.91 -0.65
N LEU A 67 10.38 -4.41 -1.22
CA LEU A 67 10.19 -5.84 -1.47
C LEU A 67 11.22 -6.38 -2.46
N ASP A 68 11.50 -5.65 -3.54
CA ASP A 68 12.50 -6.05 -4.53
C ASP A 68 13.92 -6.06 -3.91
N GLU A 69 14.26 -5.03 -3.13
CA GLU A 69 15.50 -4.97 -2.35
C GLU A 69 15.61 -6.16 -1.37
N LEU A 70 14.52 -6.54 -0.69
CA LEU A 70 14.48 -7.72 0.18
C LEU A 70 14.70 -9.01 -0.61
N LYS A 71 14.08 -9.16 -1.79
CA LYS A 71 14.24 -10.32 -2.66
C LYS A 71 15.69 -10.45 -3.14
N GLN A 72 16.34 -9.34 -3.47
CA GLN A 72 17.74 -9.29 -3.91
C GLN A 72 18.76 -9.42 -2.76
N SER A 73 18.40 -9.01 -1.56
CA SER A 73 19.29 -9.03 -0.41
C SER A 73 19.53 -10.44 0.14
N GLY A 74 20.77 -10.68 0.61
CA GLY A 74 21.14 -11.92 1.29
C GLY A 74 20.57 -12.01 2.72
N GLU A 75 20.66 -13.20 3.31
CA GLU A 75 20.16 -13.48 4.67
C GLU A 75 20.85 -12.63 5.75
N ASP A 76 22.10 -12.19 5.53
CA ASP A 76 22.82 -11.29 6.44
C ASP A 76 22.17 -9.92 6.64
N ASN A 77 21.35 -9.45 5.67
CA ASN A 77 20.70 -8.14 5.74
C ASN A 77 19.26 -8.19 6.27
N LEU A 78 18.79 -9.36 6.71
CA LEU A 78 17.40 -9.57 7.15
C LEU A 78 16.94 -8.63 8.26
N ASP A 79 17.80 -8.31 9.23
CA ASP A 79 17.44 -7.44 10.36
C ASP A 79 17.18 -5.99 9.89
N SER A 80 18.01 -5.51 8.97
CA SER A 80 17.86 -4.18 8.36
C SER A 80 16.61 -4.11 7.49
N LEU A 81 16.36 -5.15 6.70
CA LEU A 81 15.19 -5.23 5.83
C LEU A 81 13.89 -5.35 6.64
N ARG A 82 13.92 -6.10 7.75
CA ARG A 82 12.79 -6.16 8.70
C ARG A 82 12.45 -4.78 9.24
N LYS A 83 13.45 -3.96 9.57
CA LYS A 83 13.22 -2.55 9.96
C LYS A 83 12.61 -1.73 8.82
N GLN A 84 13.16 -1.84 7.60
CA GLN A 84 12.65 -1.10 6.44
C GLN A 84 11.21 -1.47 6.07
N LEU A 85 10.85 -2.75 6.26
CA LEU A 85 9.50 -3.26 6.04
C LEU A 85 8.57 -2.99 7.20
N SER A 86 9.07 -2.80 8.43
CA SER A 86 8.24 -2.49 9.60
C SER A 86 7.43 -1.20 9.42
N ASP A 87 7.91 -0.26 8.60
CA ASP A 87 7.16 0.93 8.18
C ASP A 87 6.00 0.59 7.21
N LEU A 88 6.14 -0.50 6.47
CA LEU A 88 5.23 -0.94 5.41
C LEU A 88 4.11 -1.85 5.94
N ILE A 89 4.50 -2.92 6.63
CA ILE A 89 3.63 -3.97 7.18
C ILE A 89 3.20 -3.70 8.62
N GLY A 90 3.63 -2.57 9.19
CA GLY A 90 3.45 -2.25 10.60
C GLY A 90 4.46 -2.99 11.50
N PRO A 91 4.62 -2.56 12.76
CA PRO A 91 5.44 -3.28 13.71
C PRO A 91 4.91 -4.70 13.81
N ASP A 92 5.79 -5.67 13.59
CA ASP A 92 5.54 -7.10 13.79
C ASP A 92 5.01 -7.27 15.23
N GLU A 93 3.68 -7.28 15.36
CA GLU A 93 2.99 -7.26 16.64
C GLU A 93 3.26 -8.61 17.29
N LYS A 94 4.31 -8.65 18.12
CA LYS A 94 4.55 -9.74 19.06
C LYS A 94 3.31 -9.88 19.93
N ARG A 95 2.48 -10.88 19.64
CA ARG A 95 1.64 -11.54 20.64
C ARG A 95 1.64 -13.04 20.41
#